data_AF-F2L0A1-F1
#
_entry.id   AF-F2L0A1-F1
#
_cell.length_a   1.000
_cell.length_b   1.000
_cell.length_c   1.000
_cell.angle_alpha   90.00
_cell.angle_beta   90.00
_cell.angle_gamma   90.00
#
_symmetry.space_group_name_H-M   'P 1'
#
loop_
_entity.id
_entity.type
_entity.pdbx_description
1 polymer ?
#
loop_
_entity_poly.entity_id
_entity_poly.type
_entity_poly.pdbx_seq_one_letter_code
_entity_poly.pdbx_strand_id
1 'polypeptide(L)'
;MIEIPLVFASAYLLSLSLLSRARLGPRSAAVAGGISAHMALLAGHYAAEVPKSLAEVKPVFLVPMFAYATLVTSAAFIASIKAAVDKRSATADALVAGLAVFNVPLGLSVANGAASLTPYADPALLSIGAAALGLVEAFALSAVASASRRITPLWPTPPAAFFAGCYLYGVLPPMLTDIYPKLVAATAYAAAAPLILYSMFKNNIAASAALGGLTSFRFWAAVFAGVMAFAAAEIPLLLYNPQMHALLG
;
A
#
# COMPACT_ATOMS: atom_id res chain seq x y z
N MET A 1 19.01 -8.57 -5.33
CA MET A 1 17.60 -8.74 -4.87
C MET A 1 17.42 -8.54 -3.36
N ILE A 2 18.28 -9.08 -2.49
CA ILE A 2 18.12 -8.96 -1.01
C ILE A 2 18.24 -7.51 -0.51
N GLU A 3 18.93 -6.63 -1.24
CA GLU A 3 19.17 -5.25 -0.82
C GLU A 3 17.90 -4.39 -0.76
N ILE A 4 16.98 -4.52 -1.72
CA ILE A 4 15.76 -3.69 -1.80
C ILE A 4 14.87 -3.84 -0.56
N PRO A 5 14.50 -5.06 -0.10
CA PRO A 5 13.67 -5.19 1.10
C PRO A 5 14.41 -4.76 2.37
N LEU A 6 15.75 -4.83 2.42
CA LEU A 6 16.54 -4.27 3.53
C LEU A 6 16.53 -2.74 3.51
N VAL A 7 16.60 -2.12 2.34
CA VAL A 7 16.49 -0.65 2.19
C VAL A 7 15.11 -0.16 2.61
N PHE A 8 14.03 -0.82 2.16
CA PHE A 8 12.68 -0.53 2.63
C PHE A 8 12.58 -0.65 4.15
N ALA A 9 13.00 -1.80 4.71
CA ALA A 9 12.87 -2.07 6.14
C ALA A 9 13.70 -1.11 6.99
N SER A 10 14.92 -0.78 6.58
CA SER A 10 15.77 0.18 7.28
C SER A 10 15.18 1.59 7.24
N ALA A 11 14.76 2.08 6.08
CA ALA A 11 14.11 3.39 5.95
C ALA A 11 12.85 3.48 6.83
N TYR A 12 12.01 2.43 6.79
CA TYR A 12 10.80 2.33 7.58
C TYR A 12 11.08 2.33 9.09
N LEU A 13 11.92 1.40 9.57
CA LEU A 13 12.18 1.23 11.01
C LEU A 13 12.95 2.41 11.59
N LEU A 14 13.91 2.98 10.85
CA LEU A 14 14.62 4.18 11.27
C LEU A 14 13.65 5.35 11.39
N SER A 15 12.80 5.58 10.38
CA SER A 15 11.81 6.66 10.43
C SER A 15 10.80 6.49 11.55
N LEU A 16 10.31 5.27 11.74
CA LEU A 16 9.41 4.94 12.84
C LEU A 16 10.08 5.20 14.21
N SER A 17 11.36 4.83 14.37
CA SER A 17 12.10 5.07 15.62
C SER A 17 12.28 6.57 15.92
N LEU A 18 12.46 7.39 14.89
CA LEU A 18 12.62 8.84 15.01
C LEU A 18 11.27 9.55 15.24
N LEU A 19 10.24 9.16 14.48
CA LEU A 19 8.92 9.81 14.48
C LEU A 19 8.02 9.36 15.63
N SER A 20 8.21 8.15 16.15
CA SER A 20 7.44 7.65 17.32
C SER A 20 7.62 8.50 18.58
N ARG A 21 8.73 9.25 18.66
CA ARG A 21 9.02 10.17 19.75
C ARG A 21 8.52 11.60 19.48
N ALA A 22 8.15 11.91 18.23
CA ALA A 22 7.70 13.24 17.84
C ALA A 22 6.19 13.41 18.12
N ARG A 23 5.81 14.56 18.68
CA ARG A 23 4.40 14.94 18.81
C ARG A 23 3.90 15.48 17.46
N LEU A 24 3.34 14.60 16.65
CA LEU A 24 2.79 14.95 15.34
C LEU A 24 1.40 15.58 15.52
N GLY A 25 1.23 16.79 14.96
CA GLY A 25 0.02 17.59 15.09
C GLY A 25 -1.08 17.23 14.08
N PRO A 26 -2.23 17.94 14.12
CA PRO A 26 -3.40 17.63 13.29
C PRO A 26 -3.14 17.77 11.78
N ARG A 27 -2.20 18.64 11.37
CA ARG A 27 -1.77 18.72 9.96
C ARG A 27 -1.08 17.44 9.51
N SER A 28 -0.17 16.89 10.31
CA SER A 28 0.51 15.63 10.00
C SER A 28 -0.48 14.48 9.92
N ALA A 29 -1.50 14.48 10.79
CA ALA A 29 -2.61 13.53 10.70
C ALA A 29 -3.36 13.66 9.36
N ALA A 30 -3.72 14.87 8.91
CA ALA A 30 -4.34 15.06 7.60
C ALA A 30 -3.44 14.63 6.42
N VAL A 31 -2.13 14.89 6.49
CA VAL A 31 -1.16 14.39 5.49
C VAL A 31 -1.14 12.86 5.47
N ALA A 32 -1.09 12.21 6.62
CA ALA A 32 -1.15 10.75 6.72
C ALA A 32 -2.45 10.16 6.18
N GLY A 33 -3.56 10.86 6.37
CA GLY A 33 -4.83 10.51 5.74
C GLY A 33 -4.80 10.69 4.22
N GLY A 34 -4.11 11.70 3.69
CA GLY A 34 -3.87 11.85 2.25
C GLY A 34 -3.04 10.71 1.65
N ILE A 35 -1.96 10.32 2.33
CA ILE A 35 -1.13 9.15 1.97
C ILE A 35 -2.01 7.89 1.93
N SER A 36 -2.75 7.65 3.01
CA SER A 36 -3.64 6.49 3.11
C SER A 36 -4.74 6.50 2.04
N ALA A 37 -5.24 7.67 1.66
CA ALA A 37 -6.24 7.81 0.60
C ALA A 37 -5.69 7.36 -0.75
N HIS A 38 -4.49 7.84 -1.11
CA HIS A 38 -3.82 7.44 -2.35
C HIS A 38 -3.55 5.94 -2.38
N MET A 39 -3.01 5.37 -1.28
CA MET A 39 -2.79 3.94 -1.15
C MET A 39 -4.07 3.12 -1.29
N ALA A 40 -5.18 3.55 -0.67
CA ALA A 40 -6.45 2.87 -0.76
C ALA A 40 -7.02 2.89 -2.19
N LEU A 41 -6.86 4.01 -2.91
CA LEU A 41 -7.27 4.12 -4.31
C LEU A 41 -6.44 3.19 -5.21
N LEU A 42 -5.13 3.14 -5.02
CA LEU A 42 -4.25 2.21 -5.75
C LEU A 42 -4.60 0.76 -5.44
N ALA A 43 -4.76 0.40 -4.16
CA ALA A 43 -5.16 -0.96 -3.78
C ALA A 43 -6.50 -1.35 -4.42
N GLY A 44 -7.49 -0.45 -4.43
CA GLY A 44 -8.77 -0.69 -5.09
C GLY A 44 -8.64 -0.82 -6.62
N HIS A 45 -7.78 -0.03 -7.24
CA HIS A 45 -7.49 -0.10 -8.67
C HIS A 45 -6.86 -1.45 -9.04
N TYR A 46 -5.77 -1.83 -8.38
CA TYR A 46 -5.04 -3.09 -8.62
C TYR A 46 -5.88 -4.33 -8.29
N ALA A 47 -6.70 -4.27 -7.24
CA ALA A 47 -7.65 -5.33 -6.95
C ALA A 47 -8.67 -5.59 -8.08
N ALA A 48 -9.04 -4.54 -8.82
CA ALA A 48 -10.02 -4.60 -9.89
C ALA A 48 -9.42 -4.87 -11.28
N GLU A 49 -8.11 -4.63 -11.48
CA GLU A 49 -7.45 -4.76 -12.78
C GLU A 49 -7.42 -6.21 -13.27
N VAL A 50 -7.07 -7.16 -12.40
CA VAL A 50 -7.00 -8.59 -12.77
C VAL A 50 -8.37 -9.15 -13.20
N PRO A 51 -9.48 -8.98 -12.45
CA PRO A 51 -10.80 -9.38 -12.94
C PRO A 51 -11.19 -8.70 -14.26
N LYS A 52 -10.89 -7.41 -14.43
CA LYS A 52 -11.24 -6.68 -15.66
C LYS A 52 -10.48 -7.21 -16.87
N SER A 53 -9.17 -7.41 -16.75
CA SER A 53 -8.35 -7.95 -17.84
C SER A 53 -8.82 -9.34 -18.27
N LEU A 54 -9.23 -10.19 -17.32
CA LEU A 54 -9.83 -11.50 -17.58
C LEU A 54 -11.14 -11.46 -18.37
N ALA A 55 -11.92 -10.39 -18.25
CA ALA A 55 -13.16 -10.20 -19.00
C ALA A 55 -12.92 -9.74 -20.44
N GLU A 56 -11.76 -9.15 -20.73
CA GLU A 56 -11.43 -8.53 -22.03
C GLU A 56 -10.66 -9.46 -22.98
N VAL A 57 -10.05 -10.55 -22.49
CA VAL A 57 -9.25 -11.46 -23.32
C VAL A 57 -10.12 -12.21 -24.33
N LYS A 58 -10.13 -11.76 -25.58
CA LYS A 58 -10.54 -12.56 -26.75
C LYS A 58 -9.29 -13.26 -27.32
N PRO A 59 -9.32 -14.53 -27.76
CA PRO A 59 -10.49 -15.37 -28.07
C PRO A 59 -10.79 -16.48 -27.03
N VAL A 60 -10.08 -16.52 -25.90
CA VAL A 60 -10.23 -17.59 -24.91
C VAL A 60 -11.39 -17.27 -23.97
N PHE A 61 -12.34 -18.18 -23.81
CA PHE A 61 -13.48 -18.02 -22.89
C PHE A 61 -13.01 -18.10 -21.43
N LEU A 62 -12.46 -17.00 -20.89
CA LEU A 62 -11.96 -16.91 -19.52
C LEU A 62 -13.05 -16.54 -18.49
N VAL A 63 -14.33 -16.63 -18.88
CA VAL A 63 -15.48 -16.34 -17.99
C VAL A 63 -15.43 -17.10 -16.65
N PRO A 64 -15.05 -18.40 -16.60
CA PRO A 64 -14.89 -19.09 -15.32
C PRO A 64 -13.80 -18.48 -14.43
N MET A 65 -12.67 -18.06 -15.02
CA MET A 65 -11.58 -17.42 -14.27
C MET A 65 -11.96 -16.01 -13.82
N PHE A 66 -12.70 -15.26 -14.64
CA PHE A 66 -13.29 -13.99 -14.25
C PHE A 66 -14.19 -14.16 -13.02
N ALA A 67 -15.15 -15.09 -13.08
CA ALA A 67 -16.07 -15.36 -11.97
C ALA A 67 -15.29 -15.76 -10.70
N TYR A 68 -14.30 -16.64 -10.82
CA TYR A 68 -13.44 -17.04 -9.71
C TYR A 68 -12.68 -15.84 -9.12
N ALA A 69 -12.04 -15.03 -9.95
CA ALA A 69 -11.27 -13.87 -9.52
C ALA A 69 -12.16 -12.83 -8.81
N THR A 70 -13.33 -12.53 -9.37
CA THR A 70 -14.31 -11.64 -8.74
C THR A 70 -14.79 -12.17 -7.40
N LEU A 71 -15.06 -13.47 -7.28
CA LEU A 71 -15.51 -14.08 -6.02
C LEU A 71 -14.44 -14.00 -4.94
N VAL A 72 -13.19 -14.38 -5.24
CA VAL A 72 -12.09 -14.39 -4.27
C VAL A 72 -11.73 -12.97 -3.81
N THR A 73 -11.60 -12.02 -4.74
CA THR A 73 -11.31 -10.62 -4.42
C THR A 73 -12.45 -9.98 -3.62
N SER A 74 -13.71 -10.23 -3.97
CA SER A 74 -14.87 -9.74 -3.22
C SER A 74 -14.95 -10.34 -1.82
N ALA A 75 -14.68 -11.64 -1.68
CA ALA A 75 -14.65 -12.31 -0.39
C ALA A 75 -13.55 -11.75 0.52
N ALA A 76 -12.34 -11.51 -0.02
CA ALA A 76 -11.23 -10.90 0.70
C ALA A 76 -11.56 -9.47 1.17
N PHE A 77 -12.20 -8.68 0.31
CA PHE A 77 -12.68 -7.33 0.65
C PHE A 77 -13.72 -7.37 1.79
N ILE A 78 -14.75 -8.22 1.68
CA ILE A 78 -15.80 -8.36 2.70
C ILE A 78 -15.22 -8.84 4.03
N ALA A 79 -14.36 -9.86 4.01
CA ALA A 79 -13.71 -10.38 5.20
C ALA A 79 -12.89 -9.30 5.93
N SER A 80 -12.20 -8.44 5.17
CA SER A 80 -11.38 -7.36 5.71
C SER A 80 -12.21 -6.20 6.26
N ILE A 81 -13.32 -5.83 5.59
CA ILE A 81 -14.30 -4.88 6.16
C ILE A 81 -14.83 -5.41 7.47
N LYS A 82 -15.29 -6.67 7.49
CA LYS A 82 -15.83 -7.30 8.68
C LYS A 82 -14.81 -7.30 9.81
N ALA A 83 -13.56 -7.64 9.52
CA ALA A 83 -12.47 -7.58 10.49
C ALA A 83 -12.19 -6.16 11.04
N ALA A 84 -12.30 -5.12 10.20
CA ALA A 84 -12.14 -3.73 10.64
C ALA A 84 -13.29 -3.25 11.52
N VAL A 85 -14.53 -3.55 11.12
CA VAL A 85 -15.76 -3.09 11.78
C VAL A 85 -16.02 -3.84 13.08
N ASP A 86 -16.02 -5.18 13.05
CA ASP A 86 -16.43 -6.01 14.19
C ASP A 86 -15.47 -5.88 15.38
N LYS A 87 -14.17 -5.71 15.12
CA LYS A 87 -13.17 -5.59 16.17
C LYS A 87 -13.07 -4.19 16.78
N ARG A 88 -13.85 -3.22 16.27
CA ARG A 88 -13.67 -1.78 16.57
C ARG A 88 -12.19 -1.40 16.58
N SER A 89 -11.43 -1.92 15.60
CA SER A 89 -9.98 -1.83 15.57
C SER A 89 -9.57 -0.36 15.71
N ALA A 90 -8.54 -0.09 16.51
CA ALA A 90 -8.00 1.26 16.56
C ALA A 90 -7.49 1.62 15.17
N THR A 91 -7.58 2.92 14.85
CA THR A 91 -7.21 3.47 13.56
C THR A 91 -5.79 3.04 13.14
N ALA A 92 -4.84 3.09 14.08
CA ALA A 92 -3.46 2.65 13.83
C ALA A 92 -3.34 1.14 13.58
N ASP A 93 -4.07 0.29 14.31
CA ASP A 93 -4.04 -1.17 14.10
C ASP A 93 -4.60 -1.55 12.72
N ALA A 94 -5.69 -0.90 12.31
CA ALA A 94 -6.27 -1.09 10.99
C ALA A 94 -5.30 -0.65 9.88
N LEU A 95 -4.59 0.48 10.07
CA LEU A 95 -3.57 0.93 9.12
C LEU A 95 -2.42 -0.07 9.03
N VAL A 96 -1.88 -0.53 10.16
CA VAL A 96 -0.77 -1.49 10.18
C VAL A 96 -1.14 -2.79 9.47
N ALA A 97 -2.33 -3.33 9.75
CA ALA A 97 -2.82 -4.51 9.08
C ALA A 97 -3.01 -4.27 7.57
N GLY A 98 -3.59 -3.12 7.20
CA GLY A 98 -3.74 -2.71 5.81
C GLY A 98 -2.41 -2.60 5.07
N LEU A 99 -1.43 -1.91 5.65
CA LEU A 99 -0.08 -1.76 5.11
C LEU A 99 0.65 -3.10 5.00
N ALA A 100 0.51 -3.98 6.00
CA ALA A 100 1.09 -5.32 5.94
C ALA A 100 0.52 -6.11 4.75
N VAL A 101 -0.80 -6.13 4.58
CA VAL A 101 -1.42 -6.84 3.46
C VAL A 101 -1.10 -6.17 2.11
N PHE A 102 -0.99 -4.84 2.06
CA PHE A 102 -0.61 -4.07 0.86
C PHE A 102 0.84 -4.31 0.44
N ASN A 103 1.75 -4.50 1.40
CA ASN A 103 3.18 -4.62 1.11
C ASN A 103 3.60 -6.00 0.60
N VAL A 104 2.81 -7.06 0.84
CA VAL A 104 3.06 -8.38 0.24
C VAL A 104 3.06 -8.31 -1.29
N PRO A 105 1.97 -7.88 -1.96
CA PRO A 105 1.97 -7.79 -3.41
C PRO A 105 2.95 -6.73 -3.92
N LEU A 106 3.11 -5.60 -3.22
CA LEU A 106 4.10 -4.58 -3.61
C LEU A 106 5.52 -5.15 -3.66
N GLY A 107 5.93 -5.90 -2.63
CA GLY A 107 7.25 -6.55 -2.58
C GLY A 107 7.42 -7.59 -3.68
N LEU A 108 6.37 -8.34 -4.01
CA LEU A 108 6.35 -9.30 -5.12
C LEU A 108 6.52 -8.59 -6.47
N SER A 109 5.79 -7.50 -6.71
CA SER A 109 5.86 -6.70 -7.94
C SER A 109 7.24 -6.07 -8.12
N VAL A 110 7.81 -5.51 -7.05
CA VAL A 110 9.16 -4.92 -7.08
C VAL A 110 10.22 -5.99 -7.37
N ALA A 111 10.12 -7.18 -6.76
CA ALA A 111 11.05 -8.27 -7.04
C ALA A 111 10.93 -8.78 -8.49
N ASN A 112 9.71 -8.96 -8.99
CA ASN A 112 9.46 -9.31 -10.40
C ASN A 112 10.05 -8.28 -11.35
N GLY A 113 9.83 -6.99 -11.06
CA GLY A 113 10.34 -5.89 -11.86
C GLY A 113 11.86 -5.86 -11.90
N ALA A 114 12.50 -5.95 -10.73
CA ALA A 114 13.96 -5.94 -10.62
C ALA A 114 14.64 -7.13 -11.33
N ALA A 115 13.98 -8.29 -11.37
CA ALA A 115 14.55 -9.53 -11.91
C ALA A 115 14.17 -9.80 -13.37
N SER A 116 13.02 -9.30 -13.82
CA SER A 116 12.43 -9.70 -15.12
C SER A 116 12.35 -8.57 -16.13
N LEU A 117 12.51 -7.30 -15.71
CA LEU A 117 12.46 -6.15 -16.61
C LEU A 117 13.87 -5.65 -16.92
N THR A 118 14.10 -5.30 -18.19
CA THR A 118 15.31 -4.59 -18.59
C THR A 118 15.28 -3.16 -18.00
N PRO A 119 16.34 -2.71 -17.30
CA PRO A 119 16.38 -1.37 -16.72
C PRO A 119 16.39 -0.30 -17.81
N TYR A 120 15.54 0.73 -17.68
CA TYR A 120 15.59 1.93 -18.52
C TYR A 120 16.49 3.02 -17.92
N ALA A 121 16.77 2.93 -16.62
CA ALA A 121 17.56 3.88 -15.85
C ALA A 121 18.39 3.17 -14.77
N ASP A 122 19.10 3.94 -13.95
CA ASP A 122 19.97 3.44 -12.89
C ASP A 122 19.22 2.50 -11.92
N PRO A 123 19.68 1.26 -11.70
CA PRO A 123 19.13 0.34 -10.70
C PRO A 123 19.01 0.92 -9.28
N ALA A 124 19.82 1.93 -8.93
CA ALA A 124 19.70 2.65 -7.66
C ALA A 124 18.31 3.27 -7.43
N LEU A 125 17.57 3.57 -8.49
CA LEU A 125 16.20 4.10 -8.41
C LEU A 125 15.23 3.14 -7.71
N LEU A 126 15.43 1.82 -7.80
CA LEU A 126 14.63 0.85 -7.06
C LEU A 126 14.83 0.98 -5.55
N SER A 127 16.08 1.15 -5.12
CA SER A 127 16.42 1.36 -3.71
C SER A 127 15.90 2.71 -3.21
N ILE A 128 16.01 3.77 -4.03
CA ILE A 128 15.47 5.10 -3.69
C ILE A 128 13.94 5.04 -3.54
N GLY A 129 13.24 4.40 -4.48
CA GLY A 129 11.79 4.22 -4.41
C GLY A 129 11.35 3.40 -3.20
N ALA A 130 12.03 2.27 -2.95
CA ALA A 130 11.76 1.43 -1.78
C ALA A 130 12.01 2.19 -0.46
N ALA A 131 13.09 2.97 -0.37
CA ALA A 131 13.34 3.83 0.79
C ALA A 131 12.22 4.87 0.95
N ALA A 132 11.86 5.59 -0.12
CA ALA A 132 10.84 6.63 -0.09
C ALA A 132 9.47 6.08 0.37
N LEU A 133 9.06 4.93 -0.15
CA LEU A 133 7.83 4.25 0.29
C LEU A 133 7.89 3.88 1.77
N GLY A 134 9.01 3.29 2.23
CA GLY A 134 9.22 2.97 3.64
C GLY A 134 9.13 4.21 4.55
N LEU A 135 9.71 5.34 4.15
CA LEU A 135 9.62 6.61 4.87
C LEU A 135 8.17 7.13 4.95
N VAL A 136 7.47 7.13 3.82
CA VAL A 136 6.10 7.65 3.71
C VAL A 136 5.12 6.81 4.53
N GLU A 137 5.24 5.49 4.50
CA GLU A 137 4.41 4.60 5.30
C GLU A 137 4.69 4.72 6.81
N ALA A 138 5.97 4.78 7.20
CA ALA A 138 6.35 4.98 8.59
C ALA A 138 5.84 6.33 9.12
N PHE A 139 5.89 7.38 8.29
CA PHE A 139 5.30 8.68 8.62
C PHE A 139 3.78 8.60 8.79
N ALA A 140 3.08 7.97 7.84
CA ALA A 140 1.63 7.84 7.90
C ALA A 140 1.19 7.11 9.18
N LEU A 141 1.86 6.01 9.49
CA LEU A 141 1.59 5.24 10.70
C LEU A 141 1.89 6.03 11.98
N SER A 142 3.04 6.69 12.05
CA SER A 142 3.44 7.49 13.21
C SER A 142 2.46 8.64 13.47
N ALA A 143 1.99 9.31 12.41
CA ALA A 143 1.02 10.39 12.51
C ALA A 143 -0.35 9.90 13.00
N VAL A 144 -0.85 8.78 12.46
CA VAL A 144 -2.11 8.16 12.90
C VAL A 144 -2.00 7.65 14.34
N ALA A 145 -0.86 7.08 14.72
CA ALA A 145 -0.60 6.63 16.08
C ALA A 145 -0.54 7.79 17.09
N SER A 146 0.12 8.90 16.73
CA SER A 146 0.17 10.12 17.52
C SER A 146 -1.24 10.69 17.72
N ALA A 147 -2.05 10.75 16.67
CA ALA A 147 -3.42 11.24 16.73
C ALA A 147 -4.35 10.35 17.58
N SER A 148 -4.18 9.03 17.48
CA SER A 148 -4.96 8.05 18.25
C SER A 148 -4.37 7.74 19.64
N ARG A 149 -3.22 8.33 19.99
CA ARG A 149 -2.45 8.08 21.22
C ARG A 149 -2.22 6.59 21.51
N ARG A 150 -2.03 5.80 20.46
CA ARG A 150 -1.87 4.34 20.56
C ARG A 150 -0.67 3.87 19.75
N ILE A 151 0.23 3.19 20.44
CA ILE A 151 1.35 2.44 19.85
C ILE A 151 0.90 0.98 19.76
N THR A 152 1.19 0.30 18.65
CA THR A 152 0.83 -1.12 18.48
C THR A 152 2.07 -1.98 18.30
N PRO A 153 2.13 -3.17 18.94
CA PRO A 153 3.28 -4.07 18.82
C PRO A 153 3.46 -4.60 17.38
N LEU A 154 2.46 -4.42 16.53
CA LEU A 154 2.47 -4.86 15.13
C LEU A 154 3.22 -3.90 14.19
N TRP A 155 3.80 -2.80 14.67
CA TRP A 155 4.53 -1.85 13.81
C TRP A 155 5.62 -2.44 12.91
N PRO A 156 6.32 -3.54 13.26
CA PRO A 156 7.28 -4.17 12.35
C PRO A 156 6.64 -5.02 11.24
N THR A 157 5.31 -5.21 11.22
CA THR A 157 4.67 -6.11 10.24
C THR A 157 4.72 -5.61 8.81
N PRO A 158 4.58 -4.30 8.49
CA PRO A 158 4.66 -3.83 7.10
C PRO A 158 6.01 -4.11 6.41
N PRO A 159 7.19 -3.85 7.01
CA PRO A 159 8.46 -4.22 6.38
C PRO A 159 8.68 -5.74 6.32
N ALA A 160 8.21 -6.50 7.31
CA ALA A 160 8.25 -7.96 7.25
C ALA A 160 7.39 -8.51 6.10
N ALA A 161 6.23 -7.91 5.85
CA ALA A 161 5.34 -8.27 4.76
C ALA A 161 5.91 -7.91 3.38
N PHE A 162 6.58 -6.76 3.26
CA PHE A 162 7.33 -6.40 2.05
C PHE A 162 8.41 -7.44 1.75
N PHE A 163 9.18 -7.82 2.77
CA PHE A 163 10.21 -8.85 2.64
C PHE A 163 9.61 -10.20 2.22
N ALA A 164 8.48 -10.60 2.82
CA ALA A 164 7.75 -11.81 2.44
C ALA A 164 7.29 -11.75 0.97
N GLY A 165 6.79 -10.60 0.51
CA GLY A 165 6.47 -10.34 -0.89
C GLY A 165 7.65 -10.57 -1.83
N CYS A 166 8.82 -10.00 -1.52
CA CYS A 166 10.03 -10.24 -2.30
C CYS A 166 10.45 -11.72 -2.30
N TYR A 167 10.26 -12.43 -1.18
CA TYR A 167 10.57 -13.86 -1.10
C TYR A 167 9.60 -14.71 -1.94
N LEU A 168 8.32 -14.32 -2.03
CA LEU A 168 7.33 -15.01 -2.87
C LEU A 168 7.72 -15.05 -4.34
N TYR A 169 8.53 -14.11 -4.84
CA TYR A 169 9.08 -14.18 -6.20
C TYR A 169 9.91 -15.45 -6.45
N GLY A 170 10.63 -15.95 -5.45
CA GLY A 170 11.41 -17.18 -5.56
C GLY A 170 10.58 -18.46 -5.50
N VAL A 171 9.29 -18.36 -5.17
CA VAL A 171 8.37 -19.50 -4.98
C VAL A 171 7.28 -19.53 -6.06
N LEU A 172 6.81 -18.36 -6.48
CA LEU A 172 5.77 -18.21 -7.48
C LEU A 172 6.37 -18.02 -8.88
N PRO A 173 5.66 -18.41 -9.95
CA PRO A 173 6.09 -18.11 -11.31
C PRO A 173 6.13 -16.58 -11.56
N PRO A 174 6.92 -16.11 -12.55
CA PRO A 174 6.99 -14.69 -12.86
C PRO A 174 5.64 -14.09 -13.27
N MET A 175 5.34 -12.90 -12.76
CA MET A 175 4.08 -12.18 -13.03
C MET A 175 3.91 -11.80 -14.50
N LEU A 176 5.00 -11.72 -15.28
CA LEU A 176 4.93 -11.43 -16.71
C LEU A 176 4.37 -12.60 -17.53
N THR A 177 4.47 -13.82 -17.01
CA THR A 177 4.15 -15.04 -17.75
C THR A 177 2.98 -15.83 -17.16
N ASP A 178 2.59 -15.57 -15.91
CA ASP A 178 1.55 -16.31 -15.21
C ASP A 178 0.53 -15.39 -14.53
N ILE A 179 -0.74 -15.78 -14.57
CA ILE A 179 -1.86 -15.05 -13.99
C ILE A 179 -2.07 -15.34 -12.51
N TYR A 180 -1.63 -16.51 -12.02
CA TYR A 180 -1.76 -16.90 -10.64
C TYR A 180 -1.12 -15.89 -9.65
N PRO A 181 0.14 -15.45 -9.81
CA PRO A 181 0.73 -14.45 -8.91
C PRO A 181 0.00 -13.10 -8.98
N LYS A 182 -0.55 -12.72 -10.14
CA LYS A 182 -1.38 -11.52 -10.28
C LYS A 182 -2.69 -11.64 -9.49
N LEU A 183 -3.34 -12.80 -9.53
CA LEU A 183 -4.55 -13.04 -8.75
C LEU A 183 -4.29 -13.02 -7.24
N VAL A 184 -3.17 -13.60 -6.79
CA VAL A 184 -2.73 -13.50 -5.39
C VAL A 184 -2.54 -12.03 -5.00
N ALA A 185 -1.87 -11.26 -5.85
CA ALA A 185 -1.63 -9.85 -5.61
C ALA A 185 -2.93 -9.02 -5.54
N ALA A 186 -3.82 -9.19 -6.53
CA ALA A 186 -5.13 -8.54 -6.55
C ALA A 186 -6.00 -8.89 -5.33
N THR A 187 -5.92 -10.14 -4.85
CA THR A 187 -6.64 -10.58 -3.65
C THR A 187 -6.09 -9.89 -2.38
N ALA A 188 -4.77 -9.77 -2.26
CA ALA A 188 -4.16 -9.03 -1.16
C ALA A 188 -4.52 -7.54 -1.22
N TYR A 189 -4.45 -6.91 -2.39
CA TYR A 189 -4.90 -5.52 -2.56
C TYR A 189 -6.39 -5.32 -2.21
N ALA A 190 -7.25 -6.26 -2.59
CA ALA A 190 -8.68 -6.23 -2.24
C ALA A 190 -8.90 -6.29 -0.71
N ALA A 191 -8.08 -7.05 0.01
CA ALA A 191 -8.11 -7.10 1.47
C ALA A 191 -7.53 -5.83 2.13
N ALA A 192 -6.46 -5.28 1.57
CA ALA A 192 -5.79 -4.08 2.11
C ALA A 192 -6.64 -2.82 1.97
N ALA A 193 -7.29 -2.62 0.82
CA ALA A 193 -8.04 -1.41 0.49
C ALA A 193 -9.03 -0.96 1.59
N PRO A 194 -9.96 -1.80 2.09
CA PRO A 194 -10.92 -1.39 3.11
C PRO A 194 -10.27 -1.09 4.47
N LEU A 195 -9.18 -1.76 4.84
CA LEU A 195 -8.45 -1.52 6.10
C LEU A 195 -7.80 -0.14 6.09
N ILE A 196 -7.12 0.19 4.99
CA ILE A 196 -6.47 1.50 4.78
C ILE A 196 -7.54 2.59 4.69
N LEU A 197 -8.62 2.36 3.95
CA LEU A 197 -9.74 3.31 3.81
C LEU A 197 -10.41 3.61 5.15
N TYR A 198 -10.64 2.60 5.99
CA TYR A 198 -11.19 2.79 7.33
C TYR A 198 -10.28 3.66 8.21
N SER A 199 -8.97 3.40 8.19
CA SER A 199 -7.98 4.23 8.89
C SER A 199 -7.99 5.67 8.38
N MET A 200 -7.91 5.83 7.06
CA MET A 200 -7.96 7.12 6.36
C MET A 200 -9.17 7.94 6.81
N PHE A 201 -10.36 7.35 6.76
CA PHE A 201 -11.62 8.03 7.06
C PHE A 201 -11.66 8.52 8.51
N LYS A 202 -11.37 7.64 9.47
CA LYS A 202 -11.35 8.00 10.89
C LYS A 202 -10.32 9.08 11.21
N ASN A 203 -9.12 8.95 10.65
CA ASN A 203 -8.03 9.89 10.88
C ASN A 203 -8.34 11.27 10.27
N ASN A 204 -8.89 11.32 9.05
CA ASN A 204 -9.25 12.57 8.39
C ASN A 204 -10.43 13.28 9.05
N ILE A 205 -11.43 12.55 9.57
CA ILE A 205 -12.51 13.16 10.35
C ILE A 205 -11.93 13.87 11.58
N ALA A 206 -11.10 13.17 12.36
CA ALA A 206 -10.46 13.74 13.54
C ALA A 206 -9.58 14.95 13.21
N ALA A 207 -8.79 14.85 12.13
CA ALA A 207 -7.93 15.94 11.68
C ALA A 207 -8.73 17.15 11.17
N SER A 208 -9.83 16.91 10.43
CA SER A 208 -10.69 17.98 9.91
C SER A 208 -11.31 18.81 11.03
N ALA A 209 -11.77 18.17 12.11
CA ALA A 209 -12.33 18.86 13.26
C ALA A 209 -11.31 19.83 13.90
N ALA A 210 -10.03 19.46 13.93
CA ALA A 210 -8.95 20.29 14.45
C ALA A 210 -8.43 21.37 13.47
N LEU A 211 -8.76 21.27 12.18
CA LEU A 211 -8.25 22.17 11.12
C LEU A 211 -9.30 23.13 10.56
N GLY A 212 -10.47 23.24 11.20
CA GLY A 212 -11.55 24.14 10.80
C GLY A 212 -12.61 23.49 9.91
N GLY A 213 -12.71 22.16 9.90
CA GLY A 213 -13.74 21.39 9.21
C GLY A 213 -13.41 21.02 7.76
N LEU A 214 -14.34 20.32 7.10
CA LEU A 214 -14.22 19.85 5.72
C LEU A 214 -14.27 20.98 4.68
N THR A 215 -14.66 22.18 5.05
CA THR A 215 -14.63 23.37 4.16
C THR A 215 -13.29 24.11 4.24
N SER A 216 -12.41 23.72 5.16
CA SER A 216 -11.12 24.40 5.38
C SER A 216 -10.11 24.06 4.29
N PHE A 217 -9.57 25.08 3.63
CA PHE A 217 -8.44 24.95 2.71
C PHE A 217 -7.22 24.29 3.38
N ARG A 218 -6.98 24.56 4.67
CA ARG A 218 -5.82 24.03 5.41
C ARG A 218 -5.89 22.50 5.55
N PHE A 219 -7.11 21.96 5.69
CA PHE A 219 -7.34 20.53 5.72
C PHE A 219 -7.06 19.92 4.34
N TRP A 220 -7.69 20.43 3.28
CA TRP A 220 -7.51 19.90 1.93
C TRP A 220 -6.08 20.04 1.40
N ALA A 221 -5.40 21.14 1.69
CA ALA A 221 -4.00 21.32 1.33
C ALA A 221 -3.09 20.26 2.01
N ALA A 222 -3.37 19.92 3.27
CA ALA A 222 -2.64 18.87 3.98
C ALA A 222 -2.94 17.47 3.41
N VAL A 223 -4.22 17.17 3.11
CA VAL A 223 -4.61 15.92 2.45
C VAL A 223 -3.92 15.81 1.08
N PHE A 224 -3.98 16.86 0.27
CA PHE A 224 -3.33 16.90 -1.04
C PHE A 224 -1.81 16.71 -0.94
N ALA A 225 -1.15 17.35 0.02
CA ALA A 225 0.28 17.14 0.27
C ALA A 225 0.59 15.67 0.60
N GLY A 226 -0.29 14.97 1.32
CA GLY A 226 -0.17 13.54 1.58
C GLY A 226 -0.28 12.68 0.32
N VAL A 227 -1.27 12.96 -0.52
CA VAL A 227 -1.43 12.28 -1.83
C VAL A 227 -0.17 12.46 -2.68
N MET A 228 0.32 13.70 -2.80
CA MET A 228 1.52 14.01 -3.56
C MET A 228 2.78 13.38 -2.96
N ALA A 229 2.88 13.26 -1.64
CA ALA A 229 4.02 12.63 -0.98
C ALA A 229 4.13 11.14 -1.35
N PHE A 230 3.00 10.41 -1.36
CA PHE A 230 3.01 9.02 -1.78
C PHE A 230 3.26 8.90 -3.29
N ALA A 231 2.57 9.69 -4.12
CA ALA A 231 2.79 9.68 -5.57
C ALA A 231 4.25 9.96 -5.93
N ALA A 232 4.90 10.92 -5.26
CA ALA A 232 6.32 11.22 -5.46
C ALA A 232 7.24 10.05 -5.05
N ALA A 233 6.88 9.28 -4.03
CA ALA A 233 7.63 8.11 -3.60
C ALA A 233 7.56 6.94 -4.60
N GLU A 234 6.51 6.87 -5.43
CA GLU A 234 6.37 5.87 -6.48
C GLU A 234 7.19 6.19 -7.75
N ILE A 235 7.44 7.49 -8.02
CA ILE A 235 8.11 7.94 -9.24
C ILE A 235 9.46 7.23 -9.49
N PRO A 236 10.38 7.06 -8.52
CA PRO A 236 11.63 6.37 -8.76
C PRO A 236 11.45 4.92 -9.25
N LEU A 237 10.43 4.21 -8.76
CA LEU A 237 10.12 2.86 -9.25
C LEU A 237 9.65 2.89 -10.71
N LEU A 238 8.84 3.87 -11.08
CA LEU A 238 8.34 4.04 -12.45
C LEU A 238 9.43 4.52 -13.41
N LEU A 239 10.39 5.30 -12.94
CA LEU A 239 11.55 5.74 -13.73
C LEU A 239 12.54 4.60 -13.99
N TYR A 240 12.63 3.61 -13.09
CA TYR A 240 13.44 2.41 -13.33
C TYR A 240 12.96 1.65 -14.58
N ASN A 241 11.65 1.44 -14.71
CA ASN A 241 11.01 0.92 -15.90
C ASN A 241 9.50 1.28 -15.91
N PRO A 242 8.96 1.90 -16.97
CA PRO A 242 7.53 2.25 -17.04
C PRO A 242 6.58 1.06 -16.92
N GLN A 243 7.01 -0.15 -17.32
CA GLN A 243 6.24 -1.40 -17.20
C GLN A 243 6.07 -1.85 -15.75
N MET A 244 6.79 -1.25 -14.79
CA MET A 244 6.54 -1.45 -13.36
C MET A 244 5.08 -1.16 -12.99
N HIS A 245 4.44 -0.21 -13.66
CA HIS A 245 3.03 0.09 -13.39
C HIS A 245 2.10 -1.10 -13.64
N ALA A 246 2.39 -1.90 -14.67
CA ALA A 246 1.62 -3.10 -15.03
C ALA A 246 1.97 -4.33 -14.16
N LEU A 247 3.03 -4.25 -13.35
CA LEU A 247 3.36 -5.27 -12.35
C LEU A 247 2.77 -4.93 -10.98
N LEU A 248 2.51 -3.65 -10.71
CA LEU A 248 1.83 -3.20 -9.51
C LEU A 248 0.33 -3.55 -9.53
N GLY A 249 -0.24 -3.78 -10.72
CA GLY A 249 -1.64 -4.18 -10.97
C GLY A 249 -1.88 -5.63 -11.35
#